data_AF-A0A5J5ELZ8-F1
#
_entry.id   AF-A0A5J5ELZ8-F1
#
_cell.length_a   1.000
_cell.length_b   1.000
_cell.length_c   1.000
_cell.angle_alpha   90.00
_cell.angle_beta   90.00
_cell.angle_gamma   90.00
#
_symmetry.space_group_name_H-M   'P 1'
#
loop_
_entity.id
_entity.type
_entity.pdbx_description
1 polymer ?
#
loop_
_entity_poly.entity_id
_entity_poly.type
_entity_poly.pdbx_seq_one_letter_code
_entity_poly.pdbx_strand_id
1 'polypeptide(L)'
;MPLNTTTTTPLETLPVEILLSIVAAVMHGEEDYIGTAIDTHVRRFRHASATIFRIWTAHKTALMSRVALERLALLKIEAEMVRRHQVRARFQHLVWLAAMRLRHNVDDQEERVDWFAVEETLADSVASLADCEASMIRIRIVHLKRFLSPRYMPCEVDWTVTDPWKPRGLQ
;
A
#
# COMPACT_ATOMS: atom_id res chain seq x y z
N MET A 1 18.54 -19.90 -44.57
CA MET A 1 18.13 -19.61 -43.17
C MET A 1 16.63 -19.73 -43.08
N PRO A 2 16.04 -20.55 -42.18
CA PRO A 2 14.60 -20.62 -42.07
C PRO A 2 14.07 -19.35 -41.40
N LEU A 3 13.08 -18.74 -42.05
CA LEU A 3 12.34 -17.59 -41.55
C LEU A 3 11.48 -18.07 -40.36
N ASN A 4 11.84 -17.69 -39.13
CA ASN A 4 10.99 -17.89 -37.97
C ASN A 4 9.76 -16.99 -38.14
N THR A 5 8.71 -17.52 -38.76
CA THR A 5 7.39 -16.89 -38.81
C THR A 5 6.82 -16.97 -37.40
N THR A 6 6.99 -15.89 -36.64
CA THR A 6 6.33 -15.70 -35.35
C THR A 6 4.83 -15.67 -35.64
N THR A 7 4.15 -16.77 -35.36
CA THR A 7 2.69 -16.89 -35.52
C THR A 7 2.06 -15.97 -34.49
N THR A 8 1.70 -14.77 -34.92
CA THR A 8 1.00 -13.79 -34.08
C THR A 8 -0.43 -14.29 -33.94
N THR A 9 -0.73 -14.92 -32.81
CA THR A 9 -2.10 -15.32 -32.48
C THR A 9 -2.91 -14.05 -32.27
N PRO A 10 -4.02 -13.83 -33.00
CA PRO A 10 -4.85 -12.66 -32.82
C PRO A 10 -5.40 -12.63 -31.40
N LEU A 11 -5.46 -11.45 -30.79
CA LEU A 11 -6.02 -11.28 -29.43
C LEU A 11 -7.45 -11.83 -29.32
N GLU A 12 -8.18 -11.82 -30.43
CA GLU A 12 -9.58 -12.24 -30.55
C GLU A 12 -9.78 -13.75 -30.43
N THR A 13 -8.73 -14.55 -30.62
CA THR A 13 -8.79 -16.02 -30.50
C THR A 13 -8.42 -16.51 -29.10
N LEU A 14 -8.05 -15.60 -28.18
CA LEU A 14 -7.68 -15.96 -26.82
C LEU A 14 -8.94 -16.24 -25.96
N PRO A 15 -8.88 -17.22 -25.04
CA PRO A 15 -9.91 -17.42 -24.02
C PRO A 15 -10.15 -16.14 -23.19
N VAL A 16 -11.40 -15.96 -22.76
CA VAL A 16 -11.83 -14.78 -21.99
C VAL A 16 -11.00 -14.62 -20.71
N GLU A 17 -10.63 -15.72 -20.06
CA GLU A 17 -9.83 -15.75 -18.84
C GLU A 17 -8.43 -15.15 -19.05
N ILE A 18 -7.83 -15.40 -20.22
CA ILE A 18 -6.52 -14.84 -20.58
C ILE A 18 -6.67 -13.34 -20.83
N LEU A 19 -7.72 -12.93 -21.54
CA LEU A 19 -8.00 -11.51 -21.80
C LEU A 19 -8.27 -10.72 -20.52
N LEU A 20 -9.02 -11.30 -19.57
CA LEU A 20 -9.22 -10.74 -18.23
C LEU A 20 -7.88 -10.60 -17.48
N SER A 21 -7.01 -11.59 -17.59
CA SER A 21 -5.69 -11.56 -16.94
C SER A 21 -4.76 -10.51 -17.56
N ILE A 22 -4.80 -10.31 -18.87
CA ILE A 22 -4.07 -9.24 -19.55
C ILE A 22 -4.56 -7.87 -19.07
N VAL A 23 -5.89 -7.66 -19.01
CA VAL A 23 -6.45 -6.38 -18.52
C VAL A 23 -6.09 -6.14 -17.06
N ALA A 24 -6.14 -7.18 -16.20
CA ALA A 24 -5.69 -7.07 -14.82
C ALA A 24 -4.20 -6.70 -14.73
N ALA A 25 -3.33 -7.32 -15.53
CA ALA A 25 -1.91 -6.99 -15.59
C ALA A 25 -1.67 -5.54 -16.02
N VAL A 26 -2.44 -5.03 -17.00
CA VAL A 26 -2.39 -3.62 -17.40
C VAL A 26 -2.82 -2.71 -16.26
N MET A 27 -3.84 -3.08 -15.49
CA MET A 27 -4.29 -2.33 -14.32
C MET A 27 -3.25 -2.31 -13.18
N HIS A 28 -2.42 -3.36 -13.08
CA HIS A 28 -1.29 -3.37 -12.16
C HIS A 28 -0.15 -2.42 -12.58
N GLY A 29 -0.13 -1.89 -13.81
CA GLY A 29 0.96 -1.03 -14.28
C GLY A 29 1.16 0.27 -13.49
N GLU A 30 0.12 0.79 -12.83
CA GLU A 30 0.15 2.04 -12.04
C GLU A 30 0.01 1.78 -10.52
N GLU A 31 0.53 0.64 -10.06
CA GLU A 31 0.51 0.22 -8.65
C GLU A 31 -0.90 0.29 -8.02
N ASP A 32 -1.13 1.24 -7.11
CA ASP A 32 -2.38 1.39 -6.35
C ASP A 32 -3.34 2.42 -6.93
N TYR A 33 -2.94 3.10 -8.01
CA TYR A 33 -3.76 4.08 -8.70
C TYR A 33 -4.57 3.43 -9.82
N ILE A 34 -5.46 2.51 -9.44
CA ILE A 34 -6.33 1.78 -10.37
C ILE A 34 -7.08 2.75 -11.31
N GLY A 35 -7.55 3.89 -10.81
CA GLY A 35 -8.20 4.92 -11.63
C GLY A 35 -7.30 5.47 -12.74
N THR A 36 -6.05 5.79 -12.40
CA THR A 36 -5.04 6.25 -13.38
C THR A 36 -4.78 5.17 -14.41
N ALA A 37 -4.55 3.91 -14.00
CA ALA A 37 -4.32 2.80 -14.91
C ALA A 37 -5.46 2.61 -15.91
N ILE A 38 -6.70 2.81 -15.45
CA ILE A 38 -7.88 2.73 -16.30
C ILE A 38 -7.87 3.84 -17.35
N ASP A 39 -7.60 5.07 -16.93
CA ASP A 39 -7.69 6.25 -17.79
C ASP A 39 -6.55 6.35 -18.80
N THR A 40 -5.35 5.90 -18.43
CA THR A 40 -4.15 5.95 -19.27
C THR A 40 -4.01 4.71 -20.15
N HIS A 41 -4.15 3.52 -19.58
CA HIS A 41 -3.77 2.27 -20.25
C HIS A 41 -4.96 1.44 -20.70
N VAL A 42 -5.90 1.14 -19.80
CA VAL A 42 -7.07 0.28 -20.13
C VAL A 42 -7.94 0.95 -21.19
N ARG A 43 -8.10 2.28 -21.15
CA ARG A 43 -8.81 3.03 -22.17
C ARG A 43 -8.22 2.81 -23.56
N ARG A 44 -6.91 2.92 -23.71
CA ARG A 44 -6.21 2.68 -25.00
C ARG A 44 -6.38 1.24 -25.45
N PHE A 45 -6.24 0.29 -24.52
CA PHE A 45 -6.38 -1.14 -24.81
C PHE A 45 -7.78 -1.51 -25.29
N ARG A 46 -8.82 -0.89 -24.71
CA ARG A 46 -10.21 -1.04 -25.16
C ARG A 46 -10.46 -0.46 -26.55
N HIS A 47 -9.85 0.66 -26.89
CA HIS A 47 -9.99 1.26 -28.22
C HIS A 47 -9.31 0.42 -29.31
N ALA A 48 -8.26 -0.32 -28.95
CA ALA A 48 -7.52 -1.17 -29.87
C ALA A 48 -8.19 -2.52 -30.18
N SER A 49 -9.15 -2.99 -29.37
CA SER A 49 -9.79 -4.29 -29.57
C SER A 49 -11.26 -4.32 -29.14
N ALA A 50 -12.15 -4.69 -30.06
CA ALA A 50 -13.58 -4.85 -29.80
C ALA A 50 -13.87 -5.96 -28.76
N THR A 51 -13.07 -7.04 -28.77
CA THR A 51 -13.19 -8.13 -27.79
C THR A 51 -12.86 -7.63 -26.39
N ILE A 52 -11.77 -6.87 -26.22
CA ILE A 52 -11.41 -6.25 -24.94
C ILE A 52 -12.49 -5.26 -24.49
N PHE A 53 -13.05 -4.46 -25.40
CA PHE A 53 -14.14 -3.56 -25.07
C PHE A 53 -15.36 -4.30 -24.50
N ARG A 54 -15.76 -5.42 -25.11
CA ARG A 54 -16.88 -6.25 -24.63
C ARG A 54 -16.59 -6.86 -23.27
N ILE A 55 -15.42 -7.46 -23.10
CA ILE A 55 -14.99 -8.08 -21.83
C ILE A 55 -14.93 -7.03 -20.72
N TRP A 56 -14.35 -5.86 -21.00
CA TRP A 56 -14.32 -4.76 -20.05
C TRP A 56 -15.74 -4.36 -19.64
N THR A 57 -16.63 -4.16 -20.60
CA THR A 57 -18.01 -3.73 -20.31
C THR A 57 -18.76 -4.74 -19.44
N ALA A 58 -18.54 -6.04 -19.65
CA ALA A 58 -19.17 -7.10 -18.87
C ALA A 58 -18.54 -7.32 -17.49
N HIS A 59 -17.22 -7.19 -17.37
CA HIS A 59 -16.47 -7.63 -16.19
C HIS A 59 -15.77 -6.51 -15.40
N LYS A 60 -15.94 -5.23 -15.80
CA LYS A 60 -15.26 -4.08 -15.19
C LYS A 60 -15.28 -4.11 -13.66
N THR A 61 -16.45 -4.27 -13.05
CA THR A 61 -16.58 -4.24 -11.59
C THR A 61 -15.84 -5.38 -10.91
N ALA A 62 -16.00 -6.61 -11.42
CA ALA A 62 -15.31 -7.77 -10.89
C ALA A 62 -13.78 -7.66 -11.05
N LEU A 63 -13.31 -7.16 -12.19
CA LEU A 63 -11.89 -6.90 -12.44
C LEU A 63 -11.33 -5.85 -11.48
N MET A 64 -12.01 -4.71 -11.32
CA MET A 64 -11.57 -3.66 -10.39
C MET A 64 -11.51 -4.17 -8.95
N SER A 65 -12.52 -4.91 -8.50
CA SER A 65 -12.52 -5.49 -7.15
C SER A 65 -11.42 -6.53 -6.97
N ARG A 66 -11.18 -7.41 -7.96
CA ARG A 66 -10.09 -8.40 -7.92
C ARG A 66 -8.72 -7.70 -7.83
N VAL A 67 -8.44 -6.76 -8.72
CA VAL A 67 -7.16 -6.02 -8.73
C VAL A 67 -6.98 -5.24 -7.41
N ALA A 68 -8.05 -4.62 -6.89
CA ALA A 68 -8.00 -3.93 -5.61
C ALA A 68 -7.70 -4.87 -4.43
N LEU A 69 -8.29 -6.07 -4.40
CA LEU A 69 -8.00 -7.08 -3.37
C LEU A 69 -6.55 -7.57 -3.44
N GLU A 70 -6.07 -7.88 -4.65
CA GLU A 70 -4.68 -8.30 -4.87
C GLU A 70 -3.70 -7.20 -4.42
N ARG A 71 -3.98 -5.93 -4.75
CA ARG A 71 -3.19 -4.78 -4.28
C ARG A 71 -3.25 -4.58 -2.78
N LEU A 72 -4.43 -4.67 -2.17
CA LEU A 72 -4.58 -4.58 -0.71
C LEU A 72 -3.81 -5.70 0.01
N ALA A 73 -3.75 -6.90 -0.54
CA ALA A 73 -2.98 -8.01 0.02
C ALA A 73 -1.46 -7.70 0.02
N LEU A 74 -0.94 -7.10 -1.05
CA LEU A 74 0.45 -6.64 -1.10
C LEU A 74 0.69 -5.48 -0.13
N LEU A 75 -0.23 -4.52 -0.09
CA LEU A 75 -0.15 -3.35 0.79
C LEU A 75 -0.17 -3.72 2.28
N LYS A 76 -0.81 -4.84 2.64
CA LYS A 76 -0.82 -5.36 4.01
C LYS A 76 0.61 -5.61 4.51
N ILE A 77 1.45 -6.22 3.68
CA ILE A 77 2.84 -6.54 4.03
C ILE A 77 3.63 -5.25 4.26
N GLU A 78 3.48 -4.28 3.37
CA GLU A 78 4.10 -2.95 3.48
C GLU A 78 3.61 -2.21 4.73
N ALA A 79 2.31 -2.22 5.00
CA ALA A 79 1.69 -1.60 6.16
C ALA A 79 2.24 -2.16 7.48
N GLU A 80 2.46 -3.47 7.57
CA GLU A 80 3.05 -4.10 8.75
C GLU A 80 4.50 -3.66 8.98
N MET A 81 5.29 -3.52 7.91
CA MET A 81 6.68 -3.03 8.01
C MET A 81 6.72 -1.57 8.46
N VAL A 82 5.93 -0.71 7.81
CA VAL A 82 5.82 0.72 8.15
C VAL A 82 5.32 0.89 9.58
N ARG A 83 4.33 0.09 10.02
CA ARG A 83 3.84 0.14 11.40
C ARG A 83 4.93 -0.19 12.41
N ARG A 84 5.75 -1.23 12.15
CA ARG A 84 6.89 -1.57 13.02
C ARG A 84 7.92 -0.45 13.07
N HIS A 85 8.23 0.16 11.92
CA HIS A 85 9.13 1.30 11.84
C HIS A 85 8.61 2.49 12.65
N GLN A 86 7.34 2.86 12.46
CA GLN A 86 6.66 3.92 13.20
C GLN A 86 6.69 3.70 14.73
N VAL A 87 6.36 2.49 15.20
CA VAL A 87 6.43 2.16 16.64
C VAL A 87 7.85 2.33 17.17
N ARG A 88 8.84 1.82 16.43
CA ARG A 88 10.25 1.92 16.82
C ARG A 88 10.72 3.36 16.87
N ALA A 89 10.42 4.17 15.85
CA ALA A 89 10.81 5.57 15.78
C ALA A 89 10.20 6.38 16.95
N ARG A 90 8.91 6.19 17.24
CA ARG A 90 8.26 6.82 18.40
C ARG A 90 8.86 6.38 19.73
N PHE A 91 9.15 5.09 19.88
CA PHE A 91 9.76 4.59 21.11
C PHE A 91 11.19 5.14 21.29
N GLN A 92 11.99 5.18 20.24
CA GLN A 92 13.33 5.77 20.26
C GLN A 92 13.28 7.26 20.61
N HIS A 93 12.35 8.01 20.04
CA HIS A 93 12.14 9.41 20.37
C HIS A 93 11.78 9.60 21.86
N LEU A 94 10.86 8.78 22.40
CA LEU A 94 10.49 8.84 23.83
C LEU A 94 11.66 8.48 24.75
N VAL A 95 12.43 7.45 24.43
CA VAL A 95 13.62 7.05 25.20
C VAL A 95 14.68 8.15 25.17
N TRP A 96 14.92 8.73 23.98
CA TRP A 96 15.85 9.84 23.83
C TRP A 96 15.42 11.06 24.66
N LEU A 97 14.14 11.45 24.60
CA LEU A 97 13.58 12.54 25.40
C LEU A 97 13.76 12.28 26.91
N ALA A 98 13.48 11.06 27.37
CA ALA A 98 13.66 10.68 28.77
C ALA A 98 15.14 10.75 29.19
N ALA A 99 16.05 10.23 28.37
CA ALA A 99 17.48 10.25 28.63
C ALA A 99 18.03 11.68 28.70
N MET A 100 17.60 12.56 27.80
CA MET A 100 18.03 13.96 27.80
C MET A 100 17.47 14.74 28.99
N ARG A 101 16.21 14.52 29.38
CA ARG A 101 15.64 15.11 30.61
C ARG A 101 16.41 14.67 31.85
N LEU A 102 16.78 13.41 31.95
CA LEU A 102 17.61 12.90 33.05
C LEU A 102 19.00 13.53 33.05
N ARG A 103 19.64 13.67 31.89
CA ARG A 103 20.96 14.32 31.75
C ARG A 103 20.92 15.80 32.09
N HIS A 104 19.85 16.50 31.71
CA HIS A 104 19.65 17.92 32.01
C HIS A 104 19.46 18.17 33.51
N ASN A 105 18.91 17.21 34.25
CA ASN A 105 18.77 17.29 35.70
C ASN A 105 20.08 17.02 36.47
N VAL A 106 21.15 16.58 35.78
CA VAL A 106 22.44 16.19 36.40
C VAL A 106 23.57 17.17 36.08
N ASP A 107 23.54 17.84 34.93
CA ASP A 107 24.56 18.81 34.52
C ASP A 107 24.07 20.25 34.77
N ASP A 108 24.64 20.93 35.78
CA ASP A 108 24.35 22.32 36.14
C ASP A 108 24.59 23.32 34.97
N GLN A 109 23.47 23.85 34.49
CA GLN A 109 23.10 25.13 33.87
C GLN A 109 24.06 26.08 33.10
N GLU A 110 25.39 26.02 33.09
CA GLU A 110 26.13 27.26 32.74
C GLU A 110 26.55 27.49 31.28
N GLU A 111 26.56 26.52 30.35
CA GLU A 111 26.97 26.85 28.96
C GLU A 111 26.54 25.87 27.86
N ARG A 112 25.36 25.24 27.98
CA ARG A 112 24.81 24.41 26.89
C ARG A 112 23.86 25.24 26.02
N VAL A 113 24.46 25.90 25.03
CA VAL A 113 23.78 26.42 23.83
C VAL A 113 22.79 25.39 23.28
N ASP A 114 21.70 25.89 22.69
CA ASP A 114 20.55 25.37 21.91
C ASP A 114 20.62 23.99 21.20
N TRP A 115 21.71 23.24 21.33
CA TRP A 115 21.90 21.88 20.82
C TRP A 115 20.83 20.91 21.30
N PHE A 116 20.29 21.07 22.50
CA PHE A 116 19.17 20.25 22.96
C PHE A 116 17.92 20.43 22.08
N ALA A 117 17.57 21.67 21.73
CA ALA A 117 16.43 21.94 20.85
C ALA A 117 16.69 21.44 19.42
N VAL A 118 17.93 21.52 18.93
CA VAL A 118 18.33 20.96 17.63
C VAL A 118 18.21 19.43 17.62
N GLU A 119 18.72 18.75 18.65
CA GLU A 119 18.62 17.29 18.77
C GLU A 119 17.16 16.83 18.97
N GLU A 120 16.35 17.60 19.70
CA GLU A 120 14.91 17.34 19.88
C GLU A 120 14.18 17.43 18.55
N THR A 121 14.47 18.49 17.77
CA THR A 121 13.90 18.69 16.43
C THR A 121 14.29 17.55 15.49
N LEU A 122 15.55 17.09 15.53
CA LEU A 122 16.00 15.96 14.72
C LEU A 122 15.30 14.66 15.13
N ALA A 123 15.21 14.36 16.43
CA ALA A 123 14.54 13.17 16.93
C ALA A 123 13.04 13.17 16.59
N ASP A 124 12.36 14.32 16.72
CA ASP A 124 10.96 14.47 16.34
C ASP A 124 10.77 14.33 14.82
N SER A 125 11.67 14.89 14.01
CA SER A 125 11.60 14.78 12.55
C SER A 125 11.62 13.32 12.07
N VAL A 126 12.42 12.45 12.71
CA VAL A 126 12.47 11.02 12.37
C VAL A 126 11.16 10.31 12.74
N ALA A 127 10.58 10.62 13.90
CA ALA A 127 9.27 10.08 14.29
C ALA A 127 8.14 10.58 13.36
N SER A 128 8.18 11.86 12.98
CA SER A 128 7.24 12.51 12.08
C SER A 128 7.31 11.93 10.67
N LEU A 129 8.51 11.67 10.13
CA LEU A 129 8.67 10.99 8.84
C LEU A 129 8.01 9.61 8.83
N ALA A 130 8.19 8.81 9.89
CA ALA A 130 7.54 7.51 10.01
C ALA A 130 6.01 7.61 10.12
N ASP A 131 5.48 8.69 10.71
CA ASP A 131 4.04 8.97 10.75
C ASP A 131 3.50 9.39 9.37
N CYS A 132 4.27 10.15 8.61
CA CYS A 132 3.96 10.50 7.22
C CYS A 132 3.88 9.25 6.34
N GLU A 133 4.87 8.34 6.43
CA GLU A 133 4.84 7.06 5.72
C GLU A 133 3.60 6.24 6.06
N ALA A 134 3.27 6.11 7.35
CA ALA A 134 2.06 5.40 7.78
C ALA A 134 0.77 6.05 7.25
N SER A 135 0.76 7.38 7.13
CA SER A 135 -0.38 8.12 6.57
C SER A 135 -0.53 7.89 5.06
N MET A 136 0.59 7.81 4.33
CA MET A 136 0.58 7.48 2.90
C MET A 136 0.00 6.07 2.64
N ILE A 137 0.38 5.08 3.45
CA ILE A 137 -0.21 3.74 3.39
C ILE A 137 -1.72 3.78 3.63
N ARG A 138 -2.18 4.52 4.65
CA ARG A 138 -3.63 4.66 4.94
C ARG A 138 -4.38 5.27 3.75
N ILE A 139 -3.82 6.30 3.12
CA ILE A 139 -4.40 6.94 1.94
C ILE A 139 -4.54 5.91 0.81
N ARG A 140 -3.46 5.15 0.51
CA ARG A 140 -3.46 4.08 -0.51
C ARG A 140 -4.54 3.02 -0.23
N ILE A 141 -4.69 2.56 1.02
CA ILE A 141 -5.76 1.62 1.43
C ILE A 141 -7.15 2.21 1.15
N VAL A 142 -7.39 3.46 1.56
CA VAL A 142 -8.69 4.12 1.36
C VAL A 142 -9.01 4.25 -0.12
N HIS A 143 -8.03 4.59 -0.95
CA HIS A 143 -8.21 4.64 -2.41
C HIS A 143 -8.59 3.28 -2.99
N LEU A 144 -7.88 2.20 -2.63
CA LEU A 144 -8.18 0.85 -3.11
C LEU A 144 -9.55 0.35 -2.66
N LYS A 145 -9.95 0.67 -1.42
CA LYS A 145 -11.27 0.29 -0.88
C LYS A 145 -12.45 0.87 -1.67
N ARG A 146 -12.27 2.00 -2.39
CA ARG A 146 -13.33 2.57 -3.25
C ARG A 146 -13.70 1.66 -4.42
N PHE A 147 -12.84 0.72 -4.80
CA PHE A 147 -13.06 -0.22 -5.90
C PHE A 147 -13.63 -1.57 -5.45
N LEU A 148 -13.82 -1.74 -4.14
CA LEU A 148 -14.56 -2.89 -3.59
C LEU A 148 -16.06 -2.57 -3.66
N SER A 149 -16.86 -3.49 -4.20
CA SER A 149 -18.32 -3.37 -4.25
C SER A 149 -18.89 -3.08 -2.85
N PRO A 150 -20.01 -2.33 -2.69
CA PRO A 150 -20.65 -2.08 -1.38
C PRO A 150 -20.99 -3.37 -0.60
N ARG A 151 -21.17 -4.50 -1.31
CA ARG A 151 -21.42 -5.82 -0.71
C ARG A 151 -20.15 -6.55 -0.26
N TYR A 152 -18.99 -6.10 -0.72
CA TYR A 152 -17.68 -6.42 -0.17
C TYR A 152 -17.31 -5.31 0.82
N MET A 153 -18.12 -5.15 1.88
CA MET A 153 -17.54 -4.63 3.12
C MET A 153 -16.40 -5.59 3.45
N PRO A 154 -15.16 -5.11 3.54
CA PRO A 154 -14.03 -6.01 3.74
C PRO A 154 -14.36 -6.81 4.98
N CYS A 155 -14.34 -8.14 4.84
CA CYS A 155 -14.14 -9.04 5.97
C CYS A 155 -13.12 -8.31 6.85
N GLU A 156 -13.49 -7.98 8.08
CA GLU A 156 -12.57 -7.30 8.98
C GLU A 156 -11.29 -8.11 8.92
N VAL A 157 -10.28 -7.57 8.23
CA VAL A 157 -8.97 -8.18 8.20
C VAL A 157 -8.59 -8.04 9.65
N ASP A 158 -8.72 -9.13 10.40
CA ASP A 158 -8.54 -9.09 11.82
C ASP A 158 -7.07 -8.84 12.07
N TRP A 159 -6.73 -7.56 12.22
CA TRP A 159 -5.40 -7.07 12.52
C TRP A 159 -4.96 -7.51 13.94
N THR A 160 -5.84 -8.18 14.70
CA THR A 160 -5.60 -8.64 16.08
C THR A 160 -5.19 -10.11 16.18
N VAL A 161 -5.19 -10.88 15.09
CA VAL A 161 -4.77 -12.31 15.14
C VAL A 161 -3.26 -12.44 15.44
N THR A 162 -2.49 -11.38 15.26
CA THR A 162 -1.07 -11.28 15.65
C THR A 162 -0.85 -10.44 16.90
N ASP A 163 -1.83 -10.34 17.81
CA ASP A 163 -1.61 -9.78 19.13
C ASP A 163 -1.12 -10.88 20.09
N PRO A 164 0.19 -10.99 20.39
CA PRO A 164 0.72 -12.00 21.32
C PRO A 164 0.24 -11.79 22.76
N TRP A 165 -0.49 -10.70 23.04
CA TRP A 165 -0.97 -10.32 24.37
C TRP A 165 -2.45 -10.61 24.59
N LYS A 166 -3.18 -11.16 23.61
CA LYS A 166 -4.57 -11.58 23.81
C LYS A 166 -4.58 -12.73 24.82
N PRO A 167 -5.13 -12.54 26.04
CA PRO A 167 -5.11 -13.60 27.03
C PRO A 167 -5.95 -14.76 26.49
N ARG A 168 -5.34 -15.94 26.39
CA ARG A 168 -6.07 -17.20 26.20
C ARG A 168 -6.78 -17.52 27.52
N GLY A 169 -7.83 -16.77 27.86
CA GLY A 169 -8.78 -17.12 28.91
C GLY A 169 -9.71 -18.20 28.36
N LEU A 170 -9.58 -19.42 28.85
CA LEU A 170 -10.37 -19.98 29.98
C LEU A 170 -11.79 -20.33 29.51
N GLN A 171 -11.96 -21.61 29.15
CA GLN A 171 -13.25 -22.29 29.12
C GLN A 171 -13.78 -22.48 30.54
#